data_AF-K0RLS9-F1
#
_entry.id   AF-K0RLS9-F1
#
_cell.length_a   1.000
_cell.length_b   1.000
_cell.length_c   1.000
_cell.angle_alpha   90.00
_cell.angle_beta   90.00
_cell.angle_gamma   90.00
#
_symmetry.space_group_name_H-M   'P 1'
#
loop_
_entity.id
_entity.type
_entity.pdbx_description
1 polymer ?
#
loop_
_entity_poly.entity_id
_entity_poly.type
_entity_poly.pdbx_seq_one_letter_code
_entity_poly.pdbx_strand_id
1 'polypeptide(L)'
;LVVRRDLPGRHRLRAGGRGRGVPGVPEHGPRRGGHAARWKKTRRGAQNNLKLMGAGINAATTGRKAMREVEAAQKAMEERRARDAEDGAAAGGEGDKPKTTDDGADGGAVADEETARLAQQKIEETIPALLELAWAINIRDISRTLKNSCKKLFVDADVPMSDRLLRAEAVLVIGSEFHAIGKARGGGDGGGDRRRTFAPGPEVAVMTTMAKAQGQEVSEEDTEEMIRQAKVMKVEQQQQGEGKVPGAE
;
A
#
# COMPACT_ATOMS: atom_id res chain seq x y z
N LEU A 1 24.05 21.06 -34.61
CA LEU A 1 25.32 20.89 -33.88
C LEU A 1 25.54 19.40 -33.61
N VAL A 2 26.49 18.79 -34.31
CA VAL A 2 26.85 17.36 -34.16
C VAL A 2 28.13 17.31 -33.34
N VAL A 3 28.03 16.92 -32.08
CA VAL A 3 29.20 16.75 -31.19
C VAL A 3 29.69 15.30 -31.33
N ARG A 4 30.70 15.10 -32.18
CA ARG A 4 31.48 13.85 -32.23
C ARG A 4 32.38 13.82 -31.00
N ARG A 5 32.18 12.85 -30.11
CA ARG A 5 33.12 12.53 -29.03
C ARG A 5 34.05 11.43 -29.50
N ASP A 6 35.32 11.79 -29.72
CA ASP A 6 36.44 10.86 -29.82
C ASP A 6 36.64 10.13 -28.49
N LEU A 7 36.72 8.80 -28.55
CA LEU A 7 37.12 7.94 -27.44
C LEU A 7 38.50 7.36 -27.74
N PRO A 8 39.55 7.66 -26.94
CA PRO A 8 40.86 7.08 -27.12
C PRO A 8 40.98 5.69 -26.46
N GLY A 9 41.76 4.81 -27.10
CA GLY A 9 42.58 3.84 -26.38
C GLY A 9 42.05 2.41 -26.23
N ARG A 10 41.94 1.67 -27.34
CA ARG A 10 41.93 0.20 -27.31
C ARG A 10 43.31 -0.33 -26.88
N HIS A 11 43.49 -0.61 -25.59
CA HIS A 11 44.60 -1.44 -25.13
C HIS A 11 44.35 -2.89 -25.53
N ARG A 12 45.10 -3.35 -26.55
CA ARG A 12 45.33 -4.77 -26.85
C ARG A 12 46.02 -5.41 -25.63
N LEU A 13 45.26 -6.16 -24.84
CA LEU A 13 45.83 -7.09 -23.88
C LEU A 13 46.05 -8.45 -24.54
N ARG A 14 47.33 -8.79 -24.57
CA ARG A 14 47.99 -10.04 -24.95
C ARG A 14 47.15 -11.31 -24.79
N ALA A 15 47.10 -12.06 -25.88
CA ALA A 15 47.01 -13.51 -25.86
C ALA A 15 48.25 -14.07 -25.13
N GLY A 16 48.01 -14.73 -24.00
CA GLY A 16 49.02 -15.46 -23.22
C GLY A 16 48.37 -16.73 -22.69
N GLY A 17 48.75 -17.85 -23.28
CA GLY A 17 48.12 -19.13 -23.04
C GLY A 17 48.35 -19.71 -21.65
N ARG A 18 47.51 -20.69 -21.33
CA ARG A 18 47.87 -21.98 -20.74
C ARG A 18 46.58 -22.79 -20.63
N GLY A 19 46.52 -23.87 -21.40
CA GLY A 19 45.45 -24.84 -21.34
C GLY A 19 45.32 -25.38 -19.91
N ARG A 20 44.19 -25.08 -19.30
CA ARG A 20 43.71 -25.86 -18.16
C ARG A 20 42.82 -26.93 -18.74
N GLY A 21 43.22 -28.18 -18.53
CA GLY A 21 42.41 -29.35 -18.88
C GLY A 21 41.01 -29.15 -18.32
N VAL A 22 40.03 -29.32 -19.18
CA VAL A 22 38.62 -29.31 -18.81
C VAL A 22 38.41 -30.51 -17.87
N PRO A 23 38.11 -30.31 -16.58
CA PRO A 23 37.75 -31.43 -15.73
C PRO A 23 36.48 -32.07 -16.29
N GLY A 24 36.52 -33.40 -16.41
CA GLY A 24 35.50 -34.22 -17.04
C GLY A 24 34.09 -33.76 -16.73
N VAL A 25 33.32 -33.55 -17.79
CA VAL A 25 31.88 -33.33 -17.72
C VAL A 25 31.30 -34.56 -17.02
N PRO A 26 30.68 -34.41 -15.82
CA PRO A 26 30.06 -35.53 -15.14
C PRO A 26 28.95 -36.08 -16.02
N GLU A 27 29.09 -37.36 -16.38
CA GLU A 27 28.11 -38.13 -17.13
C GLU A 27 26.71 -37.98 -16.52
N HIS A 28 25.74 -37.83 -17.41
CA HIS A 28 24.34 -37.60 -17.11
C HIS A 28 23.74 -38.70 -16.23
N GLY A 29 23.72 -38.43 -14.91
CA GLY A 29 22.80 -39.11 -14.00
C GLY A 29 21.34 -38.90 -14.43
N PRO A 30 20.46 -39.90 -14.22
CA PRO A 30 19.11 -39.92 -14.76
C PRO A 30 18.28 -38.70 -14.28
N ARG A 31 17.56 -38.09 -15.23
CA ARG A 31 16.70 -36.89 -15.16
C ARG A 31 15.55 -36.96 -14.12
N ARG A 32 15.80 -37.33 -12.86
CA ARG A 32 14.77 -37.42 -11.81
C ARG A 32 14.37 -36.09 -11.15
N GLY A 33 14.96 -34.95 -11.58
CA GLY A 33 14.71 -33.63 -10.97
C GLY A 33 13.55 -32.79 -11.56
N GLY A 34 12.96 -33.17 -12.70
CA GLY A 34 11.99 -32.32 -13.42
C GLY A 34 10.69 -32.05 -12.67
N HIS A 35 10.20 -33.05 -11.92
CA HIS A 35 8.95 -32.93 -11.16
C HIS A 35 9.09 -32.07 -9.90
N ALA A 36 10.23 -32.15 -9.20
CA ALA A 36 10.51 -31.33 -8.02
C ALA A 36 10.61 -29.83 -8.37
N ALA A 37 11.25 -29.50 -9.50
CA ALA A 37 11.31 -28.14 -10.01
C ALA A 37 9.92 -27.60 -10.41
N ARG A 38 9.07 -28.44 -11.03
CA ARG A 38 7.67 -28.09 -11.34
C ARG A 38 6.85 -27.85 -10.07
N TRP A 39 6.99 -28.69 -9.05
CA TRP A 39 6.25 -28.55 -7.78
C TRP A 39 6.61 -27.26 -7.04
N LYS A 40 7.89 -26.92 -6.95
CA LYS A 40 8.35 -25.66 -6.33
C LYS A 40 7.79 -24.43 -7.06
N LYS A 41 7.70 -24.48 -8.40
CA LYS A 41 7.13 -23.40 -9.22
C LYS A 41 5.62 -23.22 -8.99
N THR A 42 4.87 -24.32 -8.90
CA THR A 42 3.42 -24.28 -8.64
C THR A 42 3.10 -23.77 -7.24
N ARG A 43 3.89 -24.17 -6.22
CA ARG A 43 3.68 -23.75 -4.82
C ARG A 43 3.77 -22.23 -4.61
N ARG A 44 4.73 -21.55 -5.25
CA ARG A 44 4.86 -20.08 -5.12
C ARG A 44 3.70 -19.33 -5.77
N GLY A 45 3.21 -19.81 -6.92
CA GLY A 45 2.04 -19.23 -7.58
C GLY A 45 0.77 -19.39 -6.74
N ALA A 46 0.56 -20.57 -6.16
CA ALA A 46 -0.56 -20.85 -5.28
C ALA A 46 -0.53 -19.97 -4.01
N GLN A 47 0.64 -19.79 -3.39
CA GLN A 47 0.78 -18.97 -2.19
C GLN A 47 0.40 -17.49 -2.43
N ASN A 48 0.82 -16.90 -3.56
CA ASN A 48 0.46 -15.52 -3.89
C ASN A 48 -1.04 -15.37 -4.20
N ASN A 49 -1.64 -16.36 -4.88
CA ASN A 49 -3.08 -16.36 -5.14
C ASN A 49 -3.90 -16.55 -3.84
N LEU A 50 -3.43 -17.41 -2.92
CA LEU A 50 -4.04 -17.59 -1.60
C LEU A 50 -3.96 -16.31 -0.76
N LYS A 51 -2.84 -15.60 -0.78
CA LYS A 51 -2.72 -14.29 -0.10
C LYS A 51 -3.66 -13.25 -0.69
N LEU A 52 -3.76 -13.17 -2.01
CA LEU A 52 -4.70 -12.25 -2.66
C LEU A 52 -6.15 -12.60 -2.33
N MET A 53 -6.50 -13.88 -2.38
CA MET A 53 -7.85 -14.35 -2.03
C MET A 53 -8.16 -14.09 -0.55
N GLY A 54 -7.21 -14.36 0.35
CA GLY A 54 -7.35 -14.06 1.78
C GLY A 54 -7.49 -12.57 2.06
N ALA A 55 -6.65 -11.72 1.45
CA ALA A 55 -6.76 -10.26 1.57
C ALA A 55 -8.09 -9.74 0.99
N GLY A 56 -8.54 -10.29 -0.13
CA GLY A 56 -9.82 -9.94 -0.74
C GLY A 56 -11.01 -10.34 0.11
N ILE A 57 -11.00 -11.54 0.70
CA ILE A 57 -12.05 -11.99 1.63
C ILE A 57 -12.04 -11.12 2.88
N ASN A 58 -10.87 -10.88 3.48
CA ASN A 58 -10.74 -10.07 4.69
C ASN A 58 -11.24 -8.62 4.46
N ALA A 59 -10.78 -7.97 3.37
CA ALA A 59 -11.25 -6.63 3.01
C ALA A 59 -12.77 -6.61 2.76
N ALA A 60 -13.33 -7.63 2.09
CA ALA A 60 -14.76 -7.71 1.83
C ALA A 60 -15.58 -7.96 3.11
N THR A 61 -15.11 -8.81 4.03
CA THR A 61 -15.81 -9.08 5.29
C THR A 61 -15.75 -7.87 6.22
N THR A 62 -14.58 -7.24 6.34
CA THR A 62 -14.39 -6.06 7.18
C THR A 62 -15.17 -4.87 6.63
N GLY A 63 -15.14 -4.65 5.30
CA GLY A 63 -15.94 -3.62 4.66
C GLY A 63 -17.45 -3.82 4.84
N ARG A 64 -17.96 -5.05 4.67
CA ARG A 64 -19.38 -5.35 4.91
C ARG A 64 -19.79 -5.17 6.37
N LYS A 65 -18.91 -5.54 7.32
CA LYS A 65 -19.17 -5.36 8.75
C LYS A 65 -19.23 -3.87 9.10
N ALA A 66 -18.27 -3.09 8.64
CA ALA A 66 -18.24 -1.64 8.83
C ALA A 66 -19.50 -0.96 8.27
N MET A 67 -19.92 -1.30 7.04
CA MET A 67 -21.13 -0.72 6.44
C MET A 67 -22.41 -1.07 7.22
N ARG A 68 -22.53 -2.31 7.73
CA ARG A 68 -23.68 -2.71 8.56
C ARG A 68 -23.71 -1.99 9.90
N GLU A 69 -22.56 -1.75 10.52
CA GLU A 69 -22.47 -1.00 11.78
C GLU A 69 -22.85 0.47 11.57
N VAL A 70 -22.44 1.09 10.46
CA VAL A 70 -22.83 2.45 10.08
C VAL A 70 -24.35 2.53 9.83
N GLU A 71 -24.91 1.60 9.06
CA GLU A 71 -26.36 1.55 8.80
C GLU A 71 -27.17 1.36 10.08
N ALA A 72 -26.72 0.48 11.00
CA ALA A 72 -27.37 0.27 12.28
C ALA A 72 -27.28 1.49 13.19
N ALA A 73 -26.13 2.18 13.22
CA ALA A 73 -25.95 3.41 13.99
C ALA A 73 -26.83 4.55 13.44
N GLN A 74 -26.90 4.71 12.12
CA GLN A 74 -27.77 5.69 11.48
C GLN A 74 -29.25 5.44 11.82
N LYS A 75 -29.69 4.18 11.73
CA LYS A 75 -31.07 3.81 12.09
C LYS A 75 -31.37 4.05 13.58
N ALA A 76 -30.44 3.73 14.48
CA ALA A 76 -30.63 3.96 15.92
C ALA A 76 -30.71 5.46 16.26
N MET A 77 -29.97 6.30 15.54
CA MET A 77 -30.03 7.77 15.66
C MET A 77 -31.38 8.32 15.18
N GLU A 78 -31.88 7.84 14.04
CA GLU A 78 -33.21 8.22 13.53
C GLU A 78 -34.33 7.81 14.48
N GLU A 79 -34.30 6.58 15.02
CA GLU A 79 -35.28 6.11 16.01
C GLU A 79 -35.25 6.93 17.31
N ARG A 80 -34.06 7.33 17.76
CA ARG A 80 -33.92 8.20 18.94
C ARG A 80 -34.47 9.60 18.68
N ARG A 81 -34.20 10.17 17.51
CA ARG A 81 -34.73 11.48 17.09
C ARG A 81 -36.26 11.46 16.98
N ALA A 82 -36.85 10.36 16.51
CA ALA A 82 -38.30 10.21 16.46
C ALA A 82 -38.91 10.20 17.87
N ARG A 83 -38.29 9.51 18.84
CA ARG A 83 -38.75 9.49 20.24
C ARG A 83 -38.63 10.85 20.93
N ASP A 84 -37.51 11.54 20.74
CA ASP A 84 -37.29 12.86 21.35
C ASP A 84 -38.28 13.91 20.77
N ALA A 85 -38.71 13.76 19.51
CA ALA A 85 -39.73 14.60 18.89
C ALA A 85 -41.14 14.33 19.43
N GLU A 86 -41.47 13.09 19.77
CA GLU A 86 -42.75 12.72 20.37
C GLU A 86 -42.86 13.21 21.83
N ASP A 87 -41.79 13.11 22.62
CA ASP A 87 -41.77 13.56 24.02
C ASP A 87 -41.72 15.09 24.16
N GLY A 88 -41.12 15.80 23.18
CA GLY A 88 -41.08 17.27 23.14
C GLY A 88 -42.43 17.94 22.80
N ALA A 89 -43.38 17.22 22.22
CA ALA A 89 -44.69 17.77 21.82
C ALA A 89 -45.69 17.89 22.98
N ALA A 90 -45.45 17.22 24.12
CA ALA A 90 -46.39 17.19 25.25
C ALA A 90 -46.19 18.32 26.29
N ALA A 91 -45.15 19.15 26.18
CA ALA A 91 -44.84 20.24 27.12
C ALA A 91 -45.23 21.65 26.63
N GLY A 92 -45.88 21.77 25.47
CA GLY A 92 -46.32 23.04 24.88
C GLY A 92 -47.73 23.45 25.30
N GLY A 93 -47.87 23.99 26.52
CA GLY A 93 -49.08 24.66 26.98
C GLY A 93 -49.35 25.96 26.22
N GLU A 94 -50.60 26.07 25.77
CA GLU A 94 -51.36 27.23 25.30
C GLU A 94 -50.84 28.61 25.77
N GLY A 95 -50.33 29.44 24.85
CA GLY A 95 -49.86 30.80 25.15
C GLY A 95 -49.45 31.64 23.93
N ASP A 96 -50.46 32.30 23.34
CA ASP A 96 -50.47 33.55 22.54
C ASP A 96 -49.25 33.97 21.66
N LYS A 97 -49.57 34.01 20.35
CA LYS A 97 -49.10 34.89 19.25
C LYS A 97 -47.74 34.70 18.55
N PRO A 98 -47.76 34.69 17.19
CA PRO A 98 -46.58 34.47 16.36
C PRO A 98 -45.86 35.78 16.04
N LYS A 99 -44.55 35.82 16.30
CA LYS A 99 -43.64 36.74 15.61
C LYS A 99 -42.63 35.90 14.85
N THR A 100 -42.80 35.91 13.54
CA THR A 100 -41.91 35.38 12.51
C THR A 100 -40.50 35.95 12.68
N THR A 101 -39.55 35.12 13.10
CA THR A 101 -38.13 35.28 12.79
C THR A 101 -37.68 34.04 12.06
N ASP A 102 -37.33 34.27 10.80
CA ASP A 102 -36.81 33.36 9.79
C ASP A 102 -35.36 32.99 10.11
N ASP A 103 -35.14 32.25 11.19
CA ASP A 103 -33.83 31.74 11.61
C ASP A 103 -34.01 30.31 12.13
N GLY A 104 -34.25 29.36 11.24
CA GLY A 104 -34.67 28.01 11.60
C GLY A 104 -34.14 26.92 10.67
N ALA A 105 -32.83 26.93 10.40
CA ALA A 105 -32.16 25.89 9.62
C ALA A 105 -30.81 25.50 10.24
N ASP A 106 -30.76 25.22 11.55
CA ASP A 106 -29.52 24.74 12.20
C ASP A 106 -29.76 23.71 13.33
N GLY A 107 -30.86 22.96 13.26
CA GLY A 107 -31.18 21.87 14.21
C GLY A 107 -30.82 20.47 13.70
N GLY A 108 -30.35 20.36 12.44
CA GLY A 108 -30.03 19.08 11.79
C GLY A 108 -28.55 18.71 11.78
N ALA A 109 -27.64 19.69 11.92
CA ALA A 109 -26.21 19.49 11.67
C ALA A 109 -25.48 18.67 12.76
N VAL A 110 -25.97 18.68 14.00
CA VAL A 110 -25.25 18.08 15.14
C VAL A 110 -25.38 16.55 15.18
N ALA A 111 -26.51 15.99 14.71
CA ALA A 111 -26.71 14.54 14.58
C ALA A 111 -25.98 13.97 13.35
N ASP A 112 -25.84 14.78 12.30
CA ASP A 112 -25.02 14.43 11.13
C ASP A 112 -23.52 14.38 11.49
N GLU A 113 -23.06 15.21 12.44
CA GLU A 113 -21.66 15.22 12.85
C GLU A 113 -21.25 13.95 13.62
N GLU A 114 -22.08 13.45 14.54
CA GLU A 114 -21.78 12.23 15.30
C GLU A 114 -21.82 10.97 14.42
N THR A 115 -22.80 10.87 13.51
CA THR A 115 -22.83 9.77 12.51
C THR A 115 -21.66 9.85 11.54
N ALA A 116 -21.28 11.04 11.09
CA ALA A 116 -20.11 11.25 10.23
C ALA A 116 -18.81 10.83 10.94
N ARG A 117 -18.64 11.15 12.22
CA ARG A 117 -17.47 10.72 13.02
C ARG A 117 -17.42 9.20 13.19
N LEU A 118 -18.55 8.55 13.46
CA LEU A 118 -18.61 7.09 13.56
C LEU A 118 -18.30 6.42 12.22
N ALA A 119 -18.85 6.92 11.12
CA ALA A 119 -18.54 6.43 9.78
C ALA A 119 -17.06 6.61 9.45
N GLN A 120 -16.45 7.74 9.83
CA GLN A 120 -15.03 8.01 9.64
C GLN A 120 -14.14 7.04 10.41
N GLN A 121 -14.39 6.83 11.70
CA GLN A 121 -13.63 5.87 12.51
C GLN A 121 -13.70 4.46 11.91
N LYS A 122 -14.87 4.05 11.40
CA LYS A 122 -15.04 2.74 10.75
C LYS A 122 -14.33 2.64 9.43
N ILE A 123 -14.28 3.71 8.64
CA ILE A 123 -13.47 3.77 7.43
C ILE A 123 -11.99 3.64 7.80
N GLU A 124 -11.51 4.35 8.82
CA GLU A 124 -10.12 4.28 9.30
C GLU A 124 -9.71 2.87 9.73
N GLU A 125 -10.59 2.14 10.42
CA GLU A 125 -10.39 0.72 10.77
C GLU A 125 -10.21 -0.17 9.53
N THR A 126 -10.85 0.17 8.40
CA THR A 126 -10.78 -0.63 7.16
C THR A 126 -9.58 -0.30 6.27
N ILE A 127 -8.92 0.85 6.45
CA ILE A 127 -7.81 1.30 5.62
C ILE A 127 -6.65 0.29 5.55
N PRO A 128 -6.17 -0.30 6.66
CA PRO A 128 -5.09 -1.28 6.60
C PRO A 128 -5.43 -2.49 5.71
N ALA A 129 -6.68 -2.98 5.77
CA ALA A 129 -7.13 -4.11 4.95
C ALA A 129 -7.20 -3.75 3.46
N LEU A 130 -7.63 -2.53 3.14
CA LEU A 130 -7.64 -2.01 1.76
C LEU A 130 -6.22 -1.84 1.21
N LEU A 131 -5.29 -1.32 2.02
CA LEU A 131 -3.88 -1.18 1.64
C LEU A 131 -3.21 -2.54 1.40
N GLU A 132 -3.50 -3.54 2.23
CA GLU A 132 -3.01 -4.91 2.00
C GLU A 132 -3.54 -5.51 0.69
N LEU A 133 -4.82 -5.27 0.37
CA LEU A 133 -5.42 -5.71 -0.89
C LEU A 133 -4.78 -5.01 -2.09
N ALA A 134 -4.63 -3.68 -2.05
CA ALA A 134 -3.98 -2.90 -3.11
C ALA A 134 -2.53 -3.39 -3.34
N TRP A 135 -1.79 -3.63 -2.27
CA TRP A 135 -0.45 -4.20 -2.33
C TRP A 135 -0.43 -5.60 -2.96
N ALA A 136 -1.38 -6.47 -2.61
CA ALA A 136 -1.50 -7.80 -3.19
C ALA A 136 -1.80 -7.74 -4.70
N ILE A 137 -2.62 -6.78 -5.14
CA ILE A 137 -2.90 -6.53 -6.56
C ILE A 137 -1.63 -6.09 -7.28
N ASN A 138 -0.89 -5.12 -6.73
CA ASN A 138 0.35 -4.62 -7.31
C ASN A 138 1.40 -5.74 -7.43
N ILE A 139 1.58 -6.56 -6.40
CA ILE A 139 2.46 -7.74 -6.46
C ILE A 139 2.04 -8.67 -7.60
N ARG A 140 0.75 -8.93 -7.76
CA ARG A 140 0.24 -9.84 -8.81
C ARG A 140 0.52 -9.29 -10.20
N ASP A 141 0.27 -8.00 -10.41
CA ASP A 141 0.50 -7.34 -11.69
C ASP A 141 1.98 -7.36 -12.06
N ILE A 142 2.86 -6.90 -11.16
CA ILE A 142 4.32 -6.93 -11.33
C ILE A 142 4.79 -8.36 -11.63
N SER A 143 4.32 -9.34 -10.87
CA SER A 143 4.71 -10.74 -11.07
C SER A 143 4.29 -11.28 -12.44
N ARG A 144 3.09 -10.92 -12.92
CA ARG A 144 2.57 -11.35 -14.22
C ARG A 144 3.36 -10.70 -15.36
N THR A 145 3.60 -9.39 -15.26
CA THR A 145 4.40 -8.62 -16.21
C THR A 145 5.80 -9.19 -16.32
N LEU A 146 6.50 -9.38 -15.19
CA LEU A 146 7.84 -9.99 -15.18
C LEU A 146 7.85 -11.40 -15.78
N LYS A 147 6.86 -12.25 -15.45
CA LYS A 147 6.77 -13.60 -16.02
C LYS A 147 6.61 -13.57 -17.53
N ASN A 148 5.78 -12.68 -18.06
CA ASN A 148 5.54 -12.57 -19.49
C ASN A 148 6.77 -12.01 -20.21
N SER A 149 7.40 -10.97 -19.66
CA SER A 149 8.63 -10.39 -20.20
C SER A 149 9.77 -11.40 -20.19
N CYS A 150 10.01 -12.11 -19.09
CA CYS A 150 11.02 -13.17 -19.02
C CYS A 150 10.71 -14.34 -19.95
N LYS A 151 9.43 -14.71 -20.13
CA LYS A 151 9.05 -15.74 -21.09
C LYS A 151 9.41 -15.32 -22.52
N LYS A 152 9.12 -14.06 -22.91
CA LYS A 152 9.52 -13.53 -24.21
C LYS A 152 11.04 -13.50 -24.35
N LEU A 153 11.76 -13.03 -23.34
CA LEU A 153 13.20 -12.85 -23.39
C LEU A 153 13.98 -14.18 -23.46
N PHE A 154 13.52 -15.23 -22.77
CA PHE A 154 14.22 -16.53 -22.68
C PHE A 154 13.66 -17.63 -23.57
N VAL A 155 12.41 -17.51 -24.04
CA VAL A 155 11.73 -18.57 -24.80
C VAL A 155 11.36 -18.09 -26.20
N ASP A 156 11.88 -16.95 -26.63
CA ASP A 156 11.67 -16.41 -27.98
C ASP A 156 12.03 -17.45 -29.04
N ALA A 157 11.09 -17.83 -29.91
CA ALA A 157 11.30 -18.94 -30.84
C ALA A 157 12.37 -18.61 -31.89
N ASP A 158 12.48 -17.34 -32.26
CA ASP A 158 13.28 -16.86 -33.38
C ASP A 158 14.78 -16.65 -33.04
N VAL A 159 15.18 -16.92 -31.80
CA VAL A 159 16.53 -16.62 -31.30
C VAL A 159 17.28 -17.92 -30.99
N PRO A 160 18.55 -18.10 -31.43
CA PRO A 160 19.32 -19.31 -31.15
C PRO A 160 19.64 -19.44 -29.65
N MET A 161 19.87 -20.67 -29.18
CA MET A 161 20.08 -20.97 -27.76
C MET A 161 21.27 -20.21 -27.15
N SER A 162 22.35 -20.00 -27.92
CA SER A 162 23.53 -19.23 -27.50
C SER A 162 23.16 -17.83 -27.04
N ASP A 163 22.34 -17.14 -27.82
CA ASP A 163 21.94 -15.75 -27.56
C ASP A 163 20.97 -15.68 -26.38
N ARG A 164 20.13 -16.70 -26.19
CA ARG A 164 19.25 -16.82 -25.01
C ARG A 164 20.06 -16.93 -23.72
N LEU A 165 21.19 -17.66 -23.74
CA LEU A 165 22.09 -17.76 -22.59
C LEU A 165 22.77 -16.42 -22.28
N LEU A 166 23.27 -15.72 -23.31
CA LEU A 166 23.83 -14.37 -23.15
C LEU A 166 22.81 -13.37 -22.59
N ARG A 167 21.55 -13.44 -23.06
CA ARG A 167 20.45 -12.64 -22.50
C ARG A 167 20.16 -12.98 -21.03
N ALA A 168 20.23 -14.25 -20.66
CA ALA A 168 20.06 -14.69 -19.27
C ALA A 168 21.19 -14.20 -18.36
N GLU A 169 22.42 -14.24 -18.84
CA GLU A 169 23.58 -13.69 -18.13
C GLU A 169 23.44 -12.17 -17.93
N ALA A 170 23.05 -11.43 -18.98
CA ALA A 170 22.82 -9.99 -18.88
C ALA A 170 21.72 -9.64 -17.84
N VAL A 171 20.60 -10.37 -17.83
CA VAL A 171 19.54 -10.17 -16.83
C VAL A 171 20.03 -10.50 -15.42
N LEU A 172 20.89 -11.51 -15.26
CA LEU A 172 21.47 -11.87 -13.97
C LEU A 172 22.36 -10.75 -13.41
N VAL A 173 23.22 -10.16 -14.26
CA VAL A 173 24.07 -9.02 -13.88
C VAL A 173 23.23 -7.80 -13.49
N ILE A 174 22.24 -7.44 -14.31
CA ILE A 174 21.34 -6.32 -14.00
C ILE A 174 20.58 -6.59 -12.69
N GLY A 175 20.08 -7.81 -12.51
CA GLY A 175 19.39 -8.23 -11.30
C GLY A 175 20.26 -8.15 -10.05
N SER A 176 21.55 -8.52 -10.14
CA SER A 176 22.47 -8.42 -9.00
C SER A 176 22.77 -6.97 -8.62
N GLU A 177 22.90 -6.06 -9.58
CA GLU A 177 23.08 -4.63 -9.31
C GLU A 177 21.86 -4.03 -8.62
N PHE A 178 20.66 -4.28 -9.14
CA PHE A 178 19.42 -3.83 -8.49
C PHE A 178 19.26 -4.39 -7.09
N HIS A 179 19.58 -5.66 -6.88
CA HIS A 179 19.52 -6.29 -5.56
C HIS A 179 20.54 -5.68 -4.59
N ALA A 180 21.78 -5.44 -5.03
CA ALA A 180 22.82 -4.82 -4.23
C ALA A 180 22.43 -3.39 -3.81
N ILE A 181 21.95 -2.58 -4.75
CA ILE A 181 21.47 -1.21 -4.47
C ILE A 181 20.25 -1.25 -3.54
N GLY A 182 19.29 -2.15 -3.79
CA GLY A 182 18.12 -2.32 -2.94
C GLY A 182 18.49 -2.68 -1.50
N LYS A 183 19.46 -3.58 -1.33
CA LYS A 183 19.99 -3.95 -0.01
C LYS A 183 20.70 -2.77 0.66
N ALA A 184 21.55 -2.04 -0.07
CA ALA A 184 22.25 -0.87 0.46
C ALA A 184 21.29 0.27 0.88
N ARG A 185 20.14 0.40 0.21
CA ARG A 185 19.08 1.37 0.54
C ARG A 185 18.14 0.91 1.66
N GLY A 186 18.49 -0.13 2.40
CA GLY A 186 17.69 -0.61 3.53
C GLY A 186 16.57 -1.60 3.17
N GLY A 187 16.57 -2.15 1.95
CA GLY A 187 15.69 -3.26 1.56
C GLY A 187 16.09 -4.62 2.15
N GLY A 188 16.89 -4.64 3.23
CA GLY A 188 17.50 -5.84 3.79
C GLY A 188 16.48 -6.79 4.41
N ASP A 189 16.53 -8.05 3.96
CA ASP A 189 16.04 -9.30 4.57
C ASP A 189 14.81 -9.23 5.47
N GLY A 190 13.79 -8.47 5.09
CA GLY A 190 12.38 -8.72 5.40
C GLY A 190 11.93 -8.97 6.84
N GLY A 191 12.79 -8.77 7.85
CA GLY A 191 12.57 -9.14 9.25
C GLY A 191 12.48 -7.97 10.24
N GLY A 192 12.90 -6.76 9.84
CA GLY A 192 12.83 -5.57 10.69
C GLY A 192 11.79 -4.59 10.19
N ASP A 193 10.66 -4.51 10.89
CA ASP A 193 9.75 -3.35 10.95
C ASP A 193 9.41 -2.62 9.63
N ARG A 194 8.77 -3.34 8.69
CA ARG A 194 8.23 -2.73 7.44
C ARG A 194 7.09 -1.73 7.66
N ARG A 195 6.67 -1.46 8.91
CA ARG A 195 5.50 -0.59 9.17
C ARG A 195 5.82 0.90 9.08
N ARG A 196 7.08 1.34 9.00
CA ARG A 196 7.40 2.75 9.31
C ARG A 196 7.74 3.70 8.15
N THR A 197 8.04 3.27 6.93
CA THR A 197 8.86 4.16 6.07
C THR A 197 8.28 4.81 4.81
N PHE A 198 7.11 4.47 4.25
CA PHE A 198 6.70 5.16 2.99
C PHE A 198 5.21 5.39 2.73
N ALA A 199 4.33 5.21 3.71
CA ALA A 199 2.98 5.76 3.60
C ALA A 199 2.98 7.16 4.24
N PRO A 200 2.52 8.24 3.58
CA PRO A 200 1.95 9.36 4.33
C PRO A 200 1.00 8.73 5.35
N GLY A 201 1.10 9.14 6.61
CA GLY A 201 0.33 8.53 7.69
C GLY A 201 -1.13 8.38 7.24
N PRO A 202 -1.81 7.26 7.52
CA PRO A 202 -3.19 7.04 7.09
C PRO A 202 -4.09 8.25 7.40
N GLU A 203 -3.80 8.98 8.47
CA GLU A 203 -4.35 10.28 8.85
C GLU A 203 -4.34 11.33 7.71
N VAL A 204 -3.22 11.52 7.02
CA VAL A 204 -3.08 12.51 5.93
C VAL A 204 -3.90 12.10 4.71
N ALA A 205 -3.88 10.82 4.37
CA ALA A 205 -4.68 10.31 3.26
C ALA A 205 -6.19 10.45 3.56
N VAL A 206 -6.61 10.19 4.79
CA VAL A 206 -8.01 10.37 5.23
C VAL A 206 -8.42 11.84 5.20
N MET A 207 -7.62 12.74 5.78
CA MET A 207 -7.90 14.18 5.78
C MET A 207 -8.01 14.74 4.36
N THR A 208 -7.10 14.34 3.46
CA THR A 208 -7.16 14.76 2.04
C THR A 208 -8.43 14.26 1.36
N THR A 209 -8.87 13.03 1.68
CA THR A 209 -10.09 12.46 1.10
C THR A 209 -11.35 13.13 1.65
N MET A 210 -11.37 13.47 2.94
CA MET A 210 -12.46 14.20 3.59
C MET A 210 -12.60 15.62 3.05
N ALA A 211 -11.50 16.36 2.94
CA ALA A 211 -11.50 17.70 2.35
C ALA A 211 -12.02 17.69 0.90
N LYS A 212 -11.61 16.68 0.12
CA LYS A 212 -12.10 16.49 -1.25
C LYS A 212 -13.58 16.11 -1.32
N ALA A 213 -14.09 15.34 -0.37
CA ALA A 213 -15.51 14.99 -0.28
C ALA A 213 -16.41 16.18 0.07
N GLN A 214 -15.88 17.19 0.78
CA GLN A 214 -16.57 18.45 1.09
C GLN A 214 -16.50 19.49 -0.06
N GLY A 215 -15.94 19.12 -1.22
CA GLY A 215 -15.80 20.02 -2.37
C GLY A 215 -14.69 21.05 -2.21
N GLN A 216 -13.83 20.92 -1.18
CA GLN A 216 -12.66 21.76 -1.01
C GLN A 216 -11.51 21.18 -1.86
N GLU A 217 -11.07 21.94 -2.86
CA GLU A 217 -9.87 21.61 -3.62
C GLU A 217 -8.64 21.91 -2.76
N VAL A 218 -8.03 20.87 -2.20
CA VAL A 218 -6.77 20.98 -1.46
C VAL A 218 -5.64 21.12 -2.46
N SER A 219 -4.89 22.22 -2.39
CA SER A 219 -3.71 22.39 -3.23
C SER A 219 -2.61 21.40 -2.81
N GLU A 220 -1.73 21.04 -3.74
CA GLU A 220 -0.59 20.16 -3.42
C GLU A 220 0.31 20.78 -2.35
N GLU A 221 0.40 22.12 -2.31
CA GLU A 221 1.17 22.88 -1.32
C GLU A 221 0.55 22.78 0.08
N ASP A 222 -0.77 22.90 0.21
CA ASP A 222 -1.48 22.69 1.49
C ASP A 222 -1.31 21.26 2.02
N THR A 223 -1.23 20.28 1.11
CA THR A 223 -1.03 18.88 1.47
C THR A 223 0.37 18.65 2.07
N GLU A 224 1.40 19.28 1.50
CA GLU A 224 2.75 19.25 2.05
C GLU A 224 2.86 19.97 3.41
N GLU A 225 2.17 21.10 3.57
CA GLU A 225 2.14 21.82 4.84
C GLU A 225 1.43 21.02 5.94
N MET A 226 0.30 20.36 5.65
CA MET A 226 -0.37 19.47 6.59
C MET A 226 0.53 18.30 7.01
N ILE A 227 1.29 17.72 6.07
CA ILE A 227 2.26 16.67 6.38
C ILE A 227 3.37 17.20 7.29
N ARG A 228 3.85 18.43 7.08
CA ARG A 228 4.85 19.06 7.96
C ARG A 228 4.28 19.31 9.35
N GLN A 229 3.10 19.91 9.46
CA GLN A 229 2.46 20.19 10.75
C GLN A 229 2.18 18.90 11.54
N ALA A 230 1.67 17.86 10.88
CA ALA A 230 1.44 16.55 11.51
C ALA A 230 2.74 15.91 12.02
N LYS A 231 3.86 16.06 11.30
CA LYS A 231 5.17 15.60 11.76
C LYS A 231 5.64 16.38 12.99
N VAL A 232 5.47 17.70 13.02
CA VAL A 232 5.85 18.54 14.16
C VAL A 232 5.06 18.16 15.41
N MET A 233 3.73 18.07 15.31
CA MET A 233 2.87 17.68 16.46
C MET A 233 3.22 16.30 17.00
N LYS A 234 3.56 15.34 16.13
CA LYS A 234 3.93 13.99 16.55
C LYS A 234 5.26 13.95 17.30
N VAL A 235 6.21 14.78 16.89
CA VAL A 235 7.50 14.94 17.57
C VAL A 235 7.30 15.60 18.94
N GLU A 236 6.45 16.63 19.04
CA GLU A 236 6.12 17.27 20.32
C GLU A 236 5.41 16.32 21.29
N GLN A 237 4.44 15.51 20.82
CA GLN A 237 3.79 14.50 21.65
C GLN A 237 4.78 13.43 22.15
N GLN A 238 5.75 13.02 21.33
CA GLN A 238 6.79 12.08 21.77
C GLN A 238 7.70 12.71 22.83
N GLN A 239 8.07 13.98 22.69
CA GLN A 239 8.88 14.69 23.68
C GLN A 239 8.13 14.93 25.00
N GLN A 240 6.82 15.19 24.96
CA GLN A 240 6.00 15.34 26.17
C GLN A 240 5.75 14.00 26.89
N GLY A 241 5.76 12.88 26.15
CA GLY A 241 5.60 11.54 26.72
C GLY A 241 6.83 11.00 27.46
N GLU A 242 8.04 11.37 27.02
CA GLU A 242 9.30 10.88 27.63
C GLU A 242 9.78 11.70 28.84
N GLY A 243 9.19 12.89 29.08
CA GLY A 243 9.61 13.80 30.16
C GLY A 243 8.98 13.56 31.54
N LYS A 244 8.02 12.64 31.69
CA LYS A 244 7.31 12.42 32.96
C LYS A 244 7.71 11.08 33.59
N VAL A 245 8.92 11.02 34.13
CA VAL A 245 9.26 10.03 35.17
C VAL A 245 8.87 10.67 36.52
N PRO A 246 7.75 10.27 37.14
CA PRO A 246 7.43 10.74 38.49
C PRO A 246 8.47 10.18 39.45
N GLY A 247 9.02 11.08 40.27
CA GLY A 247 10.12 10.83 41.18
C GLY A 247 9.89 9.64 42.11
N ALA A 248 11.00 8.95 42.37
CA ALA A 248 11.19 8.18 43.58
C ALA A 248 11.35 9.17 44.75
N GLU A 249 10.38 9.18 45.65
CA GLU A 249 10.54 9.53 47.06
C GLU A 249 9.92 8.43 47.91
#